data_AF-A0A1Z3NBK3-F1
#
_entry.id   AF-A0A1Z3NBK3-F1
#
_cell.length_a   1.000
_cell.length_b   1.000
_cell.length_c   1.000
_cell.angle_alpha   90.00
_cell.angle_beta   90.00
_cell.angle_gamma   90.00
#
_symmetry.space_group_name_H-M   'P 1'
#
loop_
_entity.id
_entity.type
_entity.pdbx_description
1 polymer ?
#
loop_
_entity_poly.entity_id
_entity_poly.type
_entity_poly.pdbx_seq_one_letter_code
_entity_poly.pdbx_strand_id
1 'polypeptide(L)'
;MKFAKSLLVLTVLAGAVTAQAQIESALEVPVSADKMEMTTSKLNGGSFLRFNTGGGQSFSLKCHQGFGDTKLMVFLKGSMMSTQLSSPVENMETCVQHLSGIQEQVNAGAGKVRIEIRHDHTLGVAAIR
;
A
#
# COMPACT_ATOMS: atom_id res chain seq x y z
N MET A 1 -13.12 -32.58 -24.60
CA MET A 1 -14.05 -31.57 -24.06
C MET A 1 -14.07 -31.67 -22.54
N LYS A 2 -13.80 -30.54 -21.87
CA LYS A 2 -14.41 -30.05 -20.60
C LYS A 2 -14.06 -30.70 -19.23
N PHE A 3 -13.28 -29.89 -18.47
CA PHE A 3 -13.40 -29.48 -17.05
C PHE A 3 -13.34 -30.57 -15.95
N ALA A 4 -12.23 -30.65 -15.22
CA ALA A 4 -11.86 -29.82 -14.05
C ALA A 4 -12.49 -30.31 -12.74
N LYS A 5 -11.63 -30.60 -11.77
CA LYS A 5 -11.82 -30.29 -10.33
C LYS A 5 -10.49 -30.52 -9.63
N SER A 6 -9.63 -29.50 -9.75
CA SER A 6 -8.47 -29.36 -8.87
C SER A 6 -9.02 -28.92 -7.51
N LEU A 7 -8.94 -29.83 -6.53
CA LEU A 7 -9.40 -29.60 -5.17
C LEU A 7 -8.31 -28.78 -4.45
N LEU A 8 -8.56 -27.46 -4.33
CA LEU A 8 -7.65 -26.54 -3.66
C LEU A 8 -7.80 -26.73 -2.15
N VAL A 9 -6.77 -27.32 -1.53
CA VAL A 9 -6.70 -27.55 -0.09
C VAL A 9 -6.43 -26.21 0.61
N LEU A 10 -7.43 -25.68 1.31
CA LEU A 10 -7.33 -24.49 2.14
C LEU A 10 -6.82 -24.90 3.54
N THR A 11 -5.52 -24.79 3.79
CA THR A 11 -4.97 -24.97 5.14
C THR A 11 -5.24 -23.71 5.96
N VAL A 12 -6.26 -23.76 6.82
CA VAL A 12 -6.50 -22.77 7.88
C VAL A 12 -5.60 -23.15 9.06
N LEU A 13 -4.46 -22.45 9.23
CA LEU A 13 -3.73 -22.51 10.49
C LEU A 13 -4.43 -21.58 11.50
N ALA A 14 -5.12 -22.19 12.46
CA ALA A 14 -5.62 -21.53 13.65
C ALA A 14 -4.51 -21.45 14.71
N GLY A 15 -4.31 -20.26 15.26
CA GLY A 15 -3.84 -20.06 16.64
C GLY A 15 -2.40 -19.59 16.82
N ALA A 16 -2.22 -18.29 17.02
CA ALA A 16 -1.44 -17.74 18.15
C ALA A 16 -1.71 -16.24 18.29
N VAL A 17 -2.20 -15.88 19.48
CA VAL A 17 -2.60 -14.55 19.92
C VAL A 17 -1.38 -13.61 19.95
N THR A 18 -1.39 -12.63 19.06
CA THR A 18 -0.95 -11.26 19.35
C THR A 18 -2.01 -10.35 18.76
N ALA A 19 -2.07 -9.08 19.16
CA ALA A 19 -3.03 -8.10 18.63
C ALA A 19 -2.78 -7.85 17.12
N GLN A 20 -3.09 -8.83 16.29
CA GLN A 20 -3.22 -8.70 14.86
C GLN A 20 -4.50 -7.87 14.69
N ALA A 21 -4.35 -6.58 14.41
CA ALA A 21 -5.40 -5.84 13.76
C ALA A 21 -5.91 -6.74 12.63
N GLN A 22 -7.12 -7.27 12.79
CA GLN A 22 -7.63 -8.31 11.90
C GLN A 22 -7.67 -7.70 10.50
N ILE A 23 -6.82 -8.20 9.62
CA ILE A 23 -6.70 -7.73 8.25
C ILE A 23 -7.97 -8.19 7.55
N GLU A 24 -8.83 -7.24 7.19
CA GLU A 24 -10.08 -7.53 6.46
C GLU A 24 -9.78 -7.89 5.01
N SER A 25 -8.80 -7.20 4.41
CA SER A 25 -8.36 -7.47 3.05
C SER A 25 -6.93 -6.99 2.83
N ALA A 26 -6.25 -7.56 1.83
CA ALA A 26 -4.94 -7.12 1.41
C ALA A 26 -4.83 -7.10 -0.12
N LEU A 27 -4.17 -6.07 -0.64
CA LEU A 27 -3.82 -5.94 -2.05
C LEU A 27 -2.30 -6.00 -2.19
N GLU A 28 -1.80 -6.88 -3.06
CA GLU A 28 -0.39 -6.93 -3.44
C GLU A 28 -0.20 -6.30 -4.81
N VAL A 29 0.53 -5.19 -4.84
CA VAL A 29 0.84 -4.46 -6.07
C VAL A 29 2.26 -4.80 -6.48
N PRO A 30 2.50 -5.35 -7.68
CA PRO A 30 3.85 -5.59 -8.17
C PRO A 30 4.57 -4.25 -8.39
N VAL A 31 5.83 -4.17 -7.97
CA VAL A 31 6.65 -2.97 -8.12
C VAL A 31 8.01 -3.30 -8.72
N SER A 32 8.67 -2.28 -9.26
CA SER A 32 10.02 -2.39 -9.79
C SER A 32 10.74 -1.07 -9.53
N ALA A 33 12.00 -1.14 -9.10
CA ALA A 33 12.77 0.04 -8.69
C ALA A 33 12.94 1.05 -9.83
N ASP A 34 13.07 0.58 -11.07
CA ASP A 34 13.20 1.38 -12.30
C ASP A 34 11.93 2.17 -12.67
N LYS A 35 10.78 1.82 -12.05
CA LYS A 35 9.48 2.42 -12.35
C LYS A 35 8.87 3.17 -11.18
N MET A 36 9.68 3.46 -10.17
CA MET A 36 9.29 4.18 -8.98
C MET A 36 9.80 5.63 -9.03
N GLU A 37 8.95 6.56 -8.63
CA GLU A 37 9.28 7.99 -8.58
C GLU A 37 8.76 8.56 -7.25
N MET A 38 9.64 9.22 -6.49
CA MET A 38 9.23 10.01 -5.34
C MET A 38 9.18 11.48 -5.74
N THR A 39 8.04 12.12 -5.51
CA THR A 39 7.84 13.52 -5.83
C THR A 39 7.28 14.25 -4.62
N THR A 40 7.87 15.40 -4.31
CA THR A 40 7.39 16.28 -3.25
C THR A 40 6.67 17.46 -3.88
N SER A 41 5.40 17.69 -3.51
CA SER A 41 4.62 18.83 -4.02
C SER A 41 4.21 19.74 -2.88
N LYS A 42 4.79 20.94 -2.86
CA LYS A 42 4.38 22.01 -1.92
C LYS A 42 2.96 22.52 -2.20
N LEU A 43 2.54 22.52 -3.47
CA LEU A 43 1.22 23.01 -3.90
C LEU A 43 0.05 22.11 -3.43
N ASN A 44 0.28 20.80 -3.32
CA ASN A 44 -0.73 19.82 -2.90
C ASN A 44 -0.58 19.35 -1.44
N GLY A 45 0.26 20.04 -0.66
CA GLY A 45 0.45 19.82 0.77
C GLY A 45 1.03 18.46 1.14
N GLY A 46 1.96 17.90 0.35
CA GLY A 46 2.60 16.64 0.74
C GLY A 46 3.55 15.99 -0.26
N SER A 47 4.13 14.88 0.17
CA SER A 47 4.99 13.99 -0.63
C SER A 47 4.21 12.79 -1.12
N PHE A 48 4.54 12.29 -2.31
CA PHE A 48 3.96 11.07 -2.82
C PHE A 48 5.00 10.18 -3.49
N LEU A 49 4.80 8.88 -3.36
CA LEU A 49 5.58 7.83 -3.98
C LEU A 49 4.72 7.16 -5.04
N ARG A 50 5.14 7.22 -6.30
CA ARG A 50 4.42 6.66 -7.44
C ARG A 50 5.17 5.45 -7.99
N PHE A 51 4.41 4.42 -8.32
CA PHE A 51 4.85 3.19 -8.96
C PHE A 51 4.12 3.03 -10.28
N ASN A 52 4.85 2.97 -11.39
CA ASN A 52 4.28 2.63 -12.68
C ASN A 52 4.32 1.10 -12.86
N THR A 53 3.17 0.46 -12.78
CA THR A 53 3.07 -1.02 -12.78
C THR A 53 2.95 -1.61 -14.19
N GLY A 54 2.93 -0.76 -15.23
CA GLY A 54 2.75 -1.15 -16.64
C GLY A 54 1.28 -1.19 -17.06
N GLY A 55 1.02 -1.31 -18.36
CA GLY A 55 -0.34 -1.49 -18.90
C GLY A 55 -1.31 -0.34 -18.60
N GLY A 56 -0.82 0.89 -18.40
CA GLY A 56 -1.64 2.07 -18.07
C GLY A 56 -2.08 2.15 -16.60
N GLN A 57 -1.71 1.19 -15.76
CA GLN A 57 -1.98 1.20 -14.34
C GLN A 57 -0.83 1.87 -13.58
N SER A 58 -1.18 2.59 -12.51
CA SER A 58 -0.20 3.16 -11.60
C SER A 58 -0.72 3.16 -10.18
N PHE A 59 0.16 2.89 -9.24
CA PHE A 59 -0.13 2.96 -7.81
C PHE A 59 0.61 4.16 -7.22
N SER A 60 0.00 4.90 -6.31
CA SER A 60 0.70 5.95 -5.59
C SER A 60 0.28 6.03 -4.13
N LEU A 61 1.27 6.23 -3.27
CA LEU A 61 1.11 6.53 -1.86
C LEU A 61 1.32 8.03 -1.65
N LYS A 62 0.45 8.71 -0.93
CA LYS A 62 0.56 10.15 -0.67
C LYS A 62 0.44 10.45 0.81
N CYS A 63 1.41 11.18 1.34
CA CYS A 63 1.26 11.90 2.59
C CYS A 63 0.49 13.18 2.33
N HIS A 64 -0.55 13.45 3.11
CA HIS A 64 -1.36 14.65 2.98
C HIS A 64 -1.60 15.27 4.35
N GLN A 65 -1.34 16.56 4.45
CA GLN A 65 -1.66 17.36 5.62
C GLN A 65 -2.97 18.13 5.37
N GLY A 66 -4.00 17.75 6.11
CA GLY A 66 -5.28 18.46 6.19
C GLY A 66 -5.31 19.45 7.36
N PHE A 67 -6.51 19.96 7.67
CA PHE A 67 -6.72 20.82 8.83
C PHE A 67 -6.62 20.01 10.13
N GLY A 68 -5.41 19.96 10.71
CA GLY A 68 -5.14 19.36 12.01
C GLY A 68 -4.74 17.88 11.98
N ASP A 69 -4.71 17.24 10.81
CA ASP A 69 -4.40 15.82 10.66
C ASP A 69 -3.42 15.56 9.49
N THR A 70 -2.52 14.59 9.70
CA THR A 70 -1.70 14.02 8.63
C THR A 70 -2.20 12.63 8.29
N LYS A 71 -2.37 12.35 7.00
CA LYS A 71 -2.90 11.08 6.50
C LYS A 71 -1.98 10.48 5.44
N LEU A 72 -1.81 9.16 5.49
CA LEU A 72 -1.27 8.37 4.37
C LEU A 72 -2.43 7.88 3.52
N MET A 73 -2.43 8.19 2.22
CA MET A 73 -3.46 7.82 1.27
C MET A 73 -2.91 6.91 0.17
N VAL A 74 -3.72 5.95 -0.28
CA VAL A 74 -3.43 5.03 -1.39
C VAL A 74 -4.29 5.40 -2.59
N PHE A 75 -3.67 5.47 -3.78
CA PHE A 75 -4.35 5.68 -5.05
C PHE A 75 -3.95 4.60 -6.06
N LEU A 76 -4.93 3.97 -6.70
CA LEU A 76 -4.74 2.93 -7.71
C LEU A 76 -5.40 3.36 -9.02
N LYS A 77 -4.60 3.89 -9.95
CA LYS A 77 -5.04 4.29 -11.28
C LYS A 77 -5.28 3.05 -12.16
N GLY A 78 -6.46 2.99 -12.77
CA GLY A 78 -6.90 1.85 -13.60
C GLY A 78 -7.94 0.95 -12.93
N SER A 79 -8.23 1.18 -11.64
CA SER A 79 -9.35 0.58 -10.94
C SER A 79 -10.35 1.68 -10.54
N MET A 80 -11.64 1.35 -10.47
CA MET A 80 -12.73 2.26 -10.03
C MET A 80 -12.62 2.66 -8.54
N MET A 81 -11.60 2.18 -7.83
CA MET A 81 -11.40 2.42 -6.41
C MET A 81 -10.44 3.58 -6.18
N SER A 82 -10.97 4.81 -6.19
CA SER A 82 -10.39 5.90 -5.40
C SER A 82 -10.82 5.74 -3.94
N THR A 83 -10.51 4.60 -3.33
CA THR A 83 -10.82 4.43 -1.91
C THR A 83 -9.76 5.19 -1.14
N GLN A 84 -10.13 6.37 -0.65
CA GLN A 84 -9.35 7.16 0.28
C GLN A 84 -9.27 6.40 1.60
N LEU A 85 -8.47 5.35 1.60
CA LEU A 85 -8.09 4.64 2.81
C LEU A 85 -7.01 5.51 3.44
N SER A 86 -7.27 5.98 4.65
CA SER A 86 -6.38 6.92 5.34
C SER A 86 -6.04 6.39 6.72
N SER A 87 -4.76 6.11 6.96
CA SER A 87 -4.27 5.98 8.34
C SER A 87 -3.86 7.36 8.84
N PRO A 88 -4.31 7.78 10.03
CA PRO A 88 -3.69 8.93 10.69
C PRO A 88 -2.22 8.60 10.93
N VAL A 89 -1.37 9.56 10.63
CA VAL A 89 0.06 9.53 10.94
C VAL A 89 0.34 10.67 11.90
N GLU A 90 1.22 10.47 12.88
CA GLU A 90 1.48 11.48 13.94
C GLU A 90 1.80 12.86 13.36
N ASN A 91 2.60 12.91 12.30
CA ASN A 91 3.00 14.14 11.64
C ASN A 91 3.52 13.86 10.21
N MET A 92 3.77 14.94 9.46
CA MET A 92 4.26 14.86 8.08
C MET A 92 5.65 14.21 7.98
N GLU A 93 6.53 14.41 8.96
CA GLU A 93 7.88 13.83 8.95
C GLU A 93 7.83 12.30 9.01
N THR A 94 7.11 11.75 9.99
CA THR A 94 6.89 10.30 10.12
C THR A 94 6.23 9.72 8.88
N CYS A 95 5.28 10.44 8.27
CA CYS A 95 4.64 9.99 7.04
C CYS A 95 5.64 9.91 5.88
N VAL A 96 6.49 10.93 5.71
CA VAL A 96 7.52 10.93 4.67
C VAL A 96 8.56 9.85 4.93
N GLN A 97 8.95 9.61 6.18
CA GLN A 97 9.85 8.51 6.53
C GLN A 97 9.27 7.15 6.16
N HIS A 98 7.96 6.93 6.32
CA HIS A 98 7.30 5.71 5.84
C HIS A 98 7.40 5.55 4.32
N LEU A 99 7.18 6.64 3.55
CA LEU A 99 7.34 6.61 2.09
C LEU A 99 8.79 6.28 1.70
N SER A 100 9.76 6.93 2.33
CA SER A 100 11.19 6.69 2.09
C SER A 100 11.58 5.25 2.42
N GLY A 101 11.10 4.69 3.53
CA GLY A 101 11.38 3.29 3.90
C GLY A 101 10.81 2.29 2.90
N ILE A 102 9.62 2.54 2.35
CA ILE A 102 9.06 1.72 1.26
C ILE A 102 9.95 1.83 0.02
N GLN A 103 10.35 3.04 -0.35
CA GLN A 103 11.25 3.27 -1.48
C GLN A 103 12.58 2.53 -1.31
N GLU A 104 13.20 2.60 -0.13
CA GLU A 104 14.45 1.89 0.18
C GLU A 104 14.30 0.38 0.03
N GLN A 105 13.21 -0.20 0.53
CA GLN A 105 12.98 -1.64 0.41
C GLN A 105 12.74 -2.07 -1.05
N VAL A 106 12.04 -1.26 -1.84
CA VAL A 106 11.86 -1.52 -3.28
C VAL A 106 13.20 -1.41 -4.02
N ASN A 107 14.01 -0.41 -3.71
CA ASN A 107 15.38 -0.29 -4.24
C ASN A 107 16.27 -1.47 -3.82
N ALA A 108 16.04 -2.03 -2.63
CA ALA A 108 16.71 -3.22 -2.13
C ALA A 108 16.15 -4.55 -2.69
N GLY A 109 15.25 -4.49 -3.68
CA GLY A 109 14.76 -5.64 -4.43
C GLY A 109 13.42 -6.20 -3.96
N ALA A 110 12.63 -5.47 -3.16
CA ALA A 110 11.24 -5.87 -2.93
C ALA A 110 10.45 -5.88 -4.24
N GLY A 111 9.81 -7.00 -4.57
CA GLY A 111 9.07 -7.18 -5.82
C GLY A 111 7.61 -6.74 -5.75
N LYS A 112 7.10 -6.49 -4.54
CA LYS A 112 5.70 -6.07 -4.32
C LYS A 112 5.58 -5.09 -3.17
N VAL A 113 4.51 -4.30 -3.18
CA VAL A 113 4.01 -3.54 -2.04
C VAL A 113 2.65 -4.13 -1.63
N ARG A 114 2.53 -4.51 -0.36
CA ARG A 114 1.31 -5.02 0.26
C ARG A 114 0.58 -3.88 0.95
N ILE A 115 -0.70 -3.74 0.66
CA ILE A 115 -1.61 -2.75 1.24
C ILE A 115 -2.69 -3.52 1.99
N GLU A 116 -2.79 -3.31 3.29
CA GLU A 116 -3.71 -4.02 4.18
C GLU A 116 -4.80 -3.06 4.64
N ILE A 117 -6.05 -3.49 4.54
CA ILE A 117 -7.20 -2.82 5.15
C ILE A 117 -7.52 -3.58 6.43
N ARG A 118 -7.49 -2.86 7.55
CA ARG A 118 -7.75 -3.39 8.88
C ARG A 118 -9.19 -3.13 9.30
N HIS A 119 -9.65 -3.87 10.32
CA HIS A 119 -11.03 -3.79 10.81
C HIS A 119 -11.43 -2.41 11.36
N ASP A 120 -10.47 -1.62 11.82
CA ASP A 120 -10.67 -0.23 12.23
C ASP A 120 -10.62 0.77 11.04
N HIS A 121 -10.70 0.25 9.81
CA HIS A 121 -10.55 0.97 8.56
C HIS A 121 -9.20 1.71 8.39
N THR A 122 -8.18 1.32 9.17
CA THR A 122 -6.81 1.81 8.96
C THR A 122 -6.09 1.03 7.87
N LEU A 123 -5.10 1.67 7.27
CA LEU A 123 -4.17 1.09 6.31
C LEU A 123 -2.87 0.62 6.97
N GLY A 124 -2.47 -0.61 6.66
CA GLY A 124 -1.08 -1.04 6.69
C GLY A 124 -0.47 -0.97 5.30
N VAL A 125 0.77 -0.50 5.16
CA VAL A 125 1.50 -0.55 3.88
C VAL A 125 2.93 -1.00 4.14
N ALA A 126 3.40 -2.02 3.42
CA ALA A 126 4.75 -2.54 3.53
C ALA A 126 5.27 -3.06 2.18
N ALA A 127 6.56 -2.92 1.91
CA ALA A 127 7.19 -3.60 0.79
C ALA A 127 7.57 -5.04 1.20
N ILE A 128 7.43 -5.99 0.27
CA ILE A 128 7.70 -7.41 0.51
C ILE A 128 8.54 -8.00 -0.63
N ARG A 129 9.43 -8.93 -0.27
CA ARG A 129 10.32 -9.63 -1.22
C ARG A 129 9.60 -10.78 -1.91
#